data_AF-A0A957PYP4-F1
#
_entry.id   AF-A0A957PYP4-F1
#
_cell.length_a   1.000
_cell.length_b   1.000
_cell.length_c   1.000
_cell.angle_alpha   90.00
_cell.angle_beta   90.00
_cell.angle_gamma   90.00
#
_symmetry.space_group_name_H-M   'P 1'
#
loop_
_entity.id
_entity.type
_entity.pdbx_description
1 polymer ?
#
loop_
_entity_poly.entity_id
_entity_poly.type
_entity_poly.pdbx_seq_one_letter_code
_entity_poly.pdbx_strand_id
1 'polypeptide(L)'
;RYVMNWYTKYPVVVFAKEAAGILTPADLAGKTIGIPGPFGANYVAFRGILEAAGLTENDVTAESIGFTQAAAVSADTVDAAVDYGVNGPVILAQEGIATTQLTLDDHLQVPANGLVTNETTIAEDPTLVQKMVRATLRATQYTLDNPDEAFAIALQFVPEAGGENEAANRAVFEAVLTYWTPAGGQQPGATDLAAWHSSAEFMQRIGLVDTLVPAEELFTNDFLP
;
A
#
# COMPACT_ATOMS: atom_id res chain seq x y z
N ARG A 1 4.08 3.25 18.35
CA ARG A 1 3.16 2.11 18.21
C ARG A 1 2.06 2.39 17.19
N TYR A 2 1.73 1.38 16.38
CA TYR A 2 0.57 1.36 15.48
C TYR A 2 -0.71 1.12 16.28
N VAL A 3 -1.78 1.87 16.01
CA VAL A 3 -3.00 1.85 16.85
C VAL A 3 -4.29 1.58 16.08
N MET A 4 -4.25 1.60 14.75
CA MET A 4 -5.42 1.34 13.92
C MET A 4 -5.00 1.10 12.47
N ASN A 5 -5.56 0.07 11.83
CA ASN A 5 -5.43 -0.18 10.41
C ASN A 5 -6.58 0.45 9.60
N TRP A 6 -6.29 1.09 8.47
CA TRP A 6 -7.35 1.56 7.57
C TRP A 6 -7.26 0.99 6.15
N TYR A 7 -6.12 0.41 5.74
CA TYR A 7 -6.04 -0.43 4.54
C TYR A 7 -6.19 -1.90 4.93
N THR A 8 -7.15 -2.59 4.35
CA THR A 8 -7.47 -3.98 4.70
C THR A 8 -6.51 -4.99 4.07
N LYS A 9 -5.67 -4.54 3.14
CA LYS A 9 -4.61 -5.28 2.46
C LYS A 9 -3.45 -4.35 2.08
N TYR A 10 -2.25 -4.89 1.91
CA TYR A 10 -1.08 -4.10 1.56
C TYR A 10 -1.22 -3.51 0.14
N PRO A 11 -1.06 -2.18 -0.04
CA PRO A 11 -1.42 -1.52 -1.29
C PRO A 11 -0.39 -1.65 -2.40
N VAL A 12 0.85 -1.98 -2.07
CA VAL A 12 1.94 -1.95 -3.04
C VAL A 12 1.93 -3.22 -3.89
N VAL A 13 2.08 -3.02 -5.20
CA VAL A 13 2.18 -4.07 -6.20
C VAL A 13 3.38 -3.82 -7.11
N VAL A 14 3.90 -4.87 -7.73
CA VAL A 14 4.65 -4.75 -9.00
C VAL A 14 3.62 -4.92 -10.11
N PHE A 15 3.44 -3.91 -10.96
CA PHE A 15 2.52 -3.97 -12.08
C PHE A 15 3.25 -3.87 -13.41
N ALA A 16 2.69 -4.50 -14.43
CA ALA A 16 3.19 -4.48 -15.80
C ALA A 16 2.01 -4.43 -16.77
N LYS A 17 2.26 -4.09 -18.03
CA LYS A 17 1.27 -4.33 -19.09
C LYS A 17 1.00 -5.83 -19.18
N GLU A 18 -0.25 -6.23 -19.41
CA GLU A 18 -0.60 -7.64 -19.61
C GLU A 18 0.20 -8.27 -20.77
N ALA A 19 0.44 -7.48 -21.83
CA ALA A 19 1.24 -7.88 -22.98
C ALA A 19 2.73 -8.18 -22.67
N ALA A 20 3.25 -7.72 -21.52
CA ALA A 20 4.62 -8.02 -21.09
C ALA A 20 4.77 -9.46 -20.57
N GLY A 21 3.66 -10.15 -20.30
CA GLY A 21 3.66 -11.56 -19.86
C GLY A 21 4.24 -11.78 -18.46
N ILE A 22 4.28 -10.74 -17.62
CA ILE A 22 4.71 -10.83 -16.21
C ILE A 22 3.49 -11.19 -15.36
N LEU A 23 3.36 -12.49 -15.05
CA LEU A 23 2.18 -13.05 -14.37
C LEU A 23 2.50 -13.60 -12.98
N THR A 24 3.77 -13.91 -12.72
CA THR A 24 4.28 -14.43 -11.46
C THR A 24 5.55 -13.70 -11.05
N PRO A 25 5.95 -13.71 -9.76
CA PRO A 25 7.19 -13.06 -9.35
C PRO A 25 8.45 -13.61 -10.02
N ALA A 26 8.44 -14.87 -10.47
CA ALA A 26 9.56 -15.47 -11.19
C ALA A 26 9.79 -14.84 -12.58
N ASP A 27 8.74 -14.28 -13.19
CA ASP A 27 8.81 -13.62 -14.51
C ASP A 27 9.56 -12.27 -14.44
N LEU A 28 9.89 -11.79 -13.25
CA LEU A 28 10.69 -10.58 -13.04
C LEU A 28 12.17 -10.79 -13.34
N ALA A 29 12.66 -12.04 -13.40
CA ALA A 29 14.06 -12.33 -13.67
C ALA A 29 14.53 -11.70 -15.00
N GLY A 30 15.59 -10.91 -14.93
CA GLY A 30 16.19 -10.19 -16.05
C GLY A 30 15.41 -8.97 -16.55
N LYS A 31 14.31 -8.58 -15.87
CA LYS A 31 13.48 -7.43 -16.25
C LYS A 31 14.01 -6.12 -15.68
N THR A 32 13.66 -5.02 -16.32
CA THR A 32 13.84 -3.66 -15.81
C THR A 32 12.62 -3.23 -15.02
N ILE A 33 12.80 -2.94 -13.73
CA ILE A 33 11.74 -2.61 -12.78
C ILE A 33 11.88 -1.17 -12.32
N GLY A 34 10.90 -0.33 -12.64
CA GLY A 34 10.83 1.04 -12.17
C GLY A 34 10.40 1.11 -10.70
N ILE A 35 11.23 1.71 -9.84
CA ILE A 35 10.93 1.97 -8.44
C ILE A 35 10.95 3.49 -8.18
N PRO A 36 10.15 4.03 -7.24
CA PRO A 36 10.29 5.44 -6.88
C PRO A 36 11.68 5.77 -6.31
N GLY A 37 12.27 4.81 -5.60
CA GLY A 37 13.64 4.84 -5.11
C GLY A 37 13.88 3.66 -4.14
N PRO A 38 15.13 3.44 -3.70
CA PRO A 38 15.49 2.32 -2.82
C PRO A 38 15.13 2.61 -1.35
N PHE A 39 13.88 3.00 -1.09
CA PHE A 39 13.39 3.37 0.22
C PHE A 39 11.87 3.19 0.37
N GLY A 40 11.41 3.18 1.62
CA GLY A 40 10.00 3.18 1.97
C GLY A 40 9.25 1.89 1.60
N ALA A 41 7.93 1.94 1.72
CA ALA A 41 7.04 0.79 1.52
C ALA A 41 7.17 0.16 0.12
N ASN A 42 7.37 0.98 -0.92
CA ASN A 42 7.54 0.49 -2.28
C ASN A 42 8.76 -0.44 -2.41
N TYR A 43 9.91 -0.02 -1.88
CA TYR A 43 11.12 -0.82 -1.95
C TYR A 43 11.04 -2.10 -1.09
N VAL A 44 10.40 -2.01 0.08
CA VAL A 44 10.08 -3.18 0.92
C VAL A 44 9.26 -4.20 0.13
N ALA A 45 8.17 -3.76 -0.52
CA ALA A 45 7.29 -4.64 -1.28
C ALA A 45 8.01 -5.30 -2.45
N PHE A 46 8.77 -4.51 -3.21
CA PHE A 46 9.58 -4.98 -4.32
C PHE A 46 10.49 -6.13 -3.91
N ARG A 47 11.23 -5.95 -2.81
CA ARG A 47 12.13 -6.97 -2.30
C ARG A 47 11.40 -8.21 -1.79
N GLY A 48 10.22 -8.05 -1.18
CA GLY A 48 9.39 -9.18 -0.74
C GLY A 48 8.84 -9.99 -1.91
N ILE A 49 8.43 -9.31 -2.99
CA ILE A 49 7.97 -9.97 -4.22
C ILE A 49 9.12 -10.72 -4.89
N LEU A 50 10.33 -10.16 -4.95
CA LEU A 50 11.51 -10.89 -5.44
C LEU A 50 11.83 -12.12 -4.57
N GLU A 51 11.84 -11.97 -3.25
CA GLU A 51 12.10 -13.08 -2.31
C GLU A 51 11.09 -14.22 -2.50
N ALA A 52 9.82 -13.92 -2.80
CA ALA A 52 8.79 -14.92 -3.05
C ALA A 52 9.10 -15.85 -4.25
N ALA A 53 9.93 -15.41 -5.20
CA ALA A 53 10.45 -16.22 -6.31
C ALA A 53 11.89 -16.70 -6.10
N GLY A 54 12.49 -16.46 -4.93
CA GLY A 54 13.91 -16.74 -4.69
C GLY A 54 14.85 -15.84 -5.50
N LEU A 55 14.38 -14.68 -5.96
CA LEU A 55 15.16 -13.67 -6.66
C LEU A 55 15.73 -12.65 -5.67
N THR A 56 16.77 -11.97 -6.12
CA THR A 56 17.40 -10.83 -5.46
C THR A 56 17.44 -9.64 -6.42
N GLU A 57 17.85 -8.48 -5.91
CA GLU A 57 18.04 -7.29 -6.74
C GLU A 57 19.12 -7.47 -7.81
N ASN A 58 20.01 -8.46 -7.68
CA ASN A 58 21.00 -8.78 -8.72
C ASN A 58 20.39 -9.53 -9.91
N ASP A 59 19.19 -10.08 -9.75
CA ASP A 59 18.51 -10.85 -10.79
C ASP A 59 17.62 -9.96 -11.66
N VAL A 60 17.53 -8.66 -11.37
CA VAL A 60 16.73 -7.66 -12.09
C VAL A 60 17.49 -6.34 -12.26
N THR A 61 17.01 -5.46 -13.12
CA THR A 61 17.52 -4.07 -13.21
C THR A 61 16.53 -3.14 -12.51
N ALA A 62 16.82 -2.72 -11.28
CA ALA A 62 15.97 -1.75 -10.57
C ALA A 62 16.35 -0.31 -10.94
N GLU A 63 15.42 0.44 -11.53
CA GLU A 63 15.63 1.83 -11.94
C GLU A 63 14.84 2.80 -11.06
N SER A 64 15.53 3.79 -10.48
CA SER A 64 14.87 4.85 -9.71
C SER A 64 14.25 5.89 -10.66
N ILE A 65 12.92 5.87 -10.79
CA ILE A 65 12.15 6.71 -11.72
C ILE A 65 11.28 7.76 -11.01
N GLY A 66 11.37 7.86 -9.69
CA GLY A 66 10.51 8.73 -8.89
C GLY A 66 9.03 8.36 -9.05
N PHE A 67 8.15 9.36 -9.07
CA PHE A 67 6.69 9.16 -9.09
C PHE A 67 6.10 9.11 -10.51
N THR A 68 6.84 8.54 -11.47
CA THR A 68 6.45 8.45 -12.89
C THR A 68 6.09 7.04 -13.35
N GLN A 69 5.75 6.13 -12.43
CA GLN A 69 5.60 4.70 -12.69
C GLN A 69 4.59 4.37 -13.80
N ALA A 70 3.40 4.99 -13.79
CA ALA A 70 2.39 4.78 -14.84
C ALA A 70 2.94 5.18 -16.21
N ALA A 71 3.55 6.37 -16.31
CA ALA A 71 4.12 6.86 -17.56
C ALA A 71 5.27 5.99 -18.06
N ALA A 72 6.15 5.53 -17.15
CA ALA A 72 7.28 4.67 -17.49
C ALA A 72 6.85 3.31 -18.05
N VAL A 73 5.82 2.69 -17.45
CA VAL A 73 5.23 1.44 -17.97
C VAL A 73 4.47 1.71 -19.27
N SER A 74 3.69 2.80 -19.37
CA SER A 74 2.97 3.18 -20.59
C SER A 74 3.91 3.36 -21.79
N ALA A 75 5.07 3.99 -21.57
CA ALA A 75 6.06 4.28 -22.59
C ALA A 75 7.08 3.14 -22.84
N ASP A 76 6.92 1.99 -22.18
CA ASP A 76 7.84 0.83 -22.26
C ASP A 76 9.30 1.20 -21.92
N THR A 77 9.51 2.20 -21.05
CA THR A 77 10.86 2.53 -20.56
C THR A 77 11.32 1.56 -19.48
N VAL A 78 10.38 0.88 -18.82
CA VAL A 78 10.59 -0.22 -17.87
C VAL A 78 9.60 -1.34 -18.20
N ASP A 79 9.96 -2.60 -17.91
CA ASP A 79 9.10 -3.76 -18.16
C ASP A 79 7.94 -3.83 -17.15
N ALA A 80 8.19 -3.38 -15.92
CA ALA A 80 7.23 -3.30 -14.83
C ALA A 80 7.60 -2.15 -13.88
N ALA A 81 6.69 -1.74 -13.01
CA ALA A 81 6.98 -0.74 -11.99
C ALA A 81 6.30 -1.04 -10.65
N VAL A 82 6.82 -0.43 -9.59
CA VAL A 82 6.31 -0.57 -8.22
C VAL A 82 5.49 0.65 -7.85
N ASP A 83 4.22 0.45 -7.56
CA ASP A 83 3.29 1.50 -7.17
C ASP A 83 2.17 0.93 -6.30
N TYR A 84 1.26 1.79 -5.85
CA TYR A 84 0.01 1.34 -5.27
C TYR A 84 -0.88 0.75 -6.36
N GLY A 85 -1.49 -0.41 -6.09
CA GLY A 85 -2.42 -1.08 -7.02
C GLY A 85 -3.65 -0.24 -7.40
N VAL A 86 -3.95 0.78 -6.59
CA VAL A 86 -5.02 1.76 -6.81
C VAL A 86 -4.58 2.99 -7.62
N ASN A 87 -3.30 3.10 -7.98
CA ASN A 87 -2.74 4.27 -8.66
C ASN A 87 -2.31 3.93 -10.09
N GLY A 88 -1.03 3.63 -10.34
CA GLY A 88 -0.50 3.36 -11.68
C GLY A 88 -1.34 2.42 -12.55
N PRO A 89 -1.76 1.24 -12.05
CA PRO A 89 -2.67 0.35 -12.78
C PRO A 89 -4.01 0.99 -13.16
N VAL A 90 -4.59 1.82 -12.28
CA VAL A 90 -5.86 2.51 -12.51
C VAL A 90 -5.70 3.62 -13.55
N ILE A 91 -4.60 4.37 -13.49
CA ILE A 91 -4.26 5.39 -14.50
C ILE A 91 -4.12 4.75 -15.87
N LEU A 92 -3.37 3.64 -15.98
CA LEU A 92 -3.24 2.91 -17.25
C LEU A 92 -4.56 2.33 -17.75
N ALA A 93 -5.43 1.87 -16.85
CA ALA A 93 -6.76 1.40 -17.23
C ALA A 93 -7.62 2.52 -17.85
N GLN A 94 -7.50 3.77 -17.37
CA GLN A 94 -8.16 4.93 -18.00
C GLN A 94 -7.64 5.21 -19.42
N GLU A 95 -6.39 4.85 -19.71
CA GLU A 95 -5.77 4.94 -21.04
C GLU A 95 -6.09 3.73 -21.93
N GLY A 96 -6.86 2.75 -21.44
CA GLY A 96 -7.19 1.51 -22.16
C GLY A 96 -6.06 0.48 -22.18
N ILE A 97 -5.07 0.62 -21.29
CA ILE A 97 -3.94 -0.29 -21.15
C ILE A 97 -4.22 -1.27 -20.01
N ALA A 98 -4.41 -2.54 -20.35
CA ALA A 98 -4.59 -3.61 -19.39
C ALA A 98 -3.27 -3.93 -18.65
N THR A 99 -3.36 -4.17 -17.35
CA THR A 99 -2.21 -4.43 -16.49
C THR A 99 -2.38 -5.71 -15.67
N THR A 100 -1.26 -6.35 -15.36
CA THR A 100 -1.14 -7.40 -14.34
C THR A 100 -0.58 -6.79 -13.07
N GLN A 101 -0.90 -7.38 -11.91
CA GLN A 101 -0.41 -6.93 -10.61
C GLN A 101 0.08 -8.13 -9.80
N LEU A 102 1.33 -8.08 -9.35
CA LEU A 102 1.90 -9.00 -8.38
C LEU A 102 1.77 -8.36 -7.00
N THR A 103 0.99 -8.98 -6.11
CA THR A 103 0.71 -8.45 -4.78
C THR A 103 1.58 -9.14 -3.74
N LEU A 104 2.12 -8.38 -2.78
CA LEU A 104 2.93 -8.97 -1.70
C LEU A 104 2.11 -9.91 -0.80
N ASP A 105 0.86 -9.56 -0.51
CA ASP A 105 -0.03 -10.31 0.40
C ASP A 105 -0.26 -11.77 -0.04
N ASP A 106 -0.12 -12.09 -1.33
CA ASP A 106 -0.22 -13.48 -1.84
C ASP A 106 0.93 -14.38 -1.35
N HIS A 107 2.01 -13.76 -0.84
CA HIS A 107 3.24 -14.43 -0.43
C HIS A 107 3.62 -14.13 1.03
N LEU A 108 3.33 -12.93 1.50
CA LEU A 108 3.66 -12.45 2.83
C LEU A 108 2.63 -11.43 3.29
N GLN A 109 1.95 -11.73 4.40
CA GLN A 109 1.05 -10.80 5.05
C GLN A 109 1.86 -9.76 5.82
N VAL A 110 1.67 -8.48 5.51
CA VAL A 110 2.32 -7.36 6.20
C VAL A 110 1.27 -6.33 6.66
N PRO A 111 1.50 -5.62 7.78
CA PRO A 111 0.62 -4.53 8.19
C PRO A 111 0.55 -3.46 7.11
N ALA A 112 -0.67 -3.10 6.73
CA ALA A 112 -0.93 -2.08 5.72
C ALA A 112 -1.06 -0.68 6.35
N ASN A 113 -1.43 0.31 5.53
CA ASN A 113 -1.54 1.70 5.94
C ASN A 113 -2.49 1.86 7.13
N GLY A 114 -2.01 2.54 8.15
CA GLY A 114 -2.76 2.79 9.37
C GLY A 114 -2.20 3.94 10.17
N LEU A 115 -2.82 4.17 11.32
CA LEU A 115 -2.48 5.23 12.24
C LEU A 115 -1.38 4.76 13.20
N VAL A 116 -0.31 5.56 13.29
CA VAL A 116 0.78 5.37 14.24
C VAL A 116 0.87 6.58 15.15
N THR A 117 1.15 6.34 16.42
CA THR A 117 1.50 7.40 17.39
C THR A 117 2.71 6.97 18.24
N ASN A 118 3.21 7.86 19.08
CA ASN A 118 4.35 7.59 19.97
C ASN A 118 3.88 7.14 21.38
N GLU A 119 4.78 6.51 22.13
CA GLU A 119 4.49 6.01 23.49
C GLU A 119 4.11 7.13 24.46
N THR A 120 4.69 8.32 24.32
CA THR A 120 4.38 9.48 25.16
C THR A 120 2.93 9.89 25.02
N THR A 121 2.41 10.01 23.80
CA THR A 121 1.00 10.35 23.54
C THR A 121 0.06 9.28 24.08
N ILE A 122 0.43 8.00 23.98
CA ILE A 122 -0.35 6.89 24.55
C ILE A 122 -0.41 6.99 26.08
N ALA A 123 0.73 7.28 26.73
CA ALA A 123 0.81 7.33 28.19
C ALA A 123 0.15 8.59 28.78
N GLU A 124 0.34 9.75 28.13
CA GLU A 124 -0.09 11.04 28.65
C GLU A 124 -1.54 11.39 28.27
N ASP A 125 -2.00 11.00 27.07
CA ASP A 125 -3.37 11.26 26.61
C ASP A 125 -3.97 10.08 25.81
N PRO A 126 -4.24 8.94 26.48
CA PRO A 126 -4.88 7.78 25.82
C PRO A 126 -6.28 8.12 25.30
N THR A 127 -6.94 9.13 25.88
CA THR A 127 -8.26 9.58 25.44
C THR A 127 -8.17 10.26 24.07
N LEU A 128 -7.12 11.04 23.81
CA LEU A 128 -6.86 11.59 22.48
C LEU A 128 -6.67 10.49 21.45
N VAL A 129 -5.85 9.48 21.75
CA VAL A 129 -5.61 8.35 20.84
C VAL A 129 -6.92 7.64 20.50
N GLN A 130 -7.72 7.30 21.52
CA GLN A 130 -9.03 6.66 21.33
C GLN A 130 -9.99 7.52 20.50
N LYS A 131 -10.03 8.84 20.74
CA LYS A 131 -10.88 9.77 19.99
C LYS A 131 -10.45 9.87 18.53
N MET A 132 -9.15 9.90 18.25
CA MET A 132 -8.63 9.94 16.89
C MET A 132 -8.95 8.65 16.14
N VAL A 133 -8.69 7.48 16.74
CA VAL A 133 -9.06 6.18 16.16
C VAL A 133 -10.55 6.12 15.82
N ARG A 134 -11.42 6.46 16.78
CA ARG A 134 -12.88 6.46 16.55
C ARG A 134 -13.30 7.46 15.46
N ALA A 135 -12.70 8.65 15.43
CA ALA A 135 -13.02 9.67 14.43
C ALA A 135 -12.59 9.21 13.03
N THR A 136 -11.40 8.63 12.88
CA THR A 136 -10.90 8.10 11.60
C THR A 136 -11.76 6.94 11.12
N LEU A 137 -12.10 5.97 11.97
CA LEU A 137 -12.98 4.86 11.58
C LEU A 137 -14.36 5.35 11.13
N ARG A 138 -14.93 6.34 11.82
CA ARG A 138 -16.20 6.95 11.41
C ARG A 138 -16.08 7.69 10.07
N ALA A 139 -14.98 8.40 9.85
CA ALA A 139 -14.73 9.08 8.57
C ALA A 139 -14.57 8.09 7.42
N THR A 140 -13.79 7.02 7.62
CA THR A 140 -13.64 5.93 6.65
C THR A 140 -14.99 5.29 6.31
N GLN A 141 -15.80 4.95 7.32
CA GLN A 141 -17.15 4.42 7.09
C GLN A 141 -18.03 5.41 6.34
N TYR A 142 -18.01 6.69 6.72
CA TYR A 142 -18.77 7.74 6.03
C TYR A 142 -18.37 7.85 4.55
N THR A 143 -17.07 7.78 4.26
CA THR A 143 -16.54 7.82 2.89
C THR A 143 -16.99 6.61 2.08
N LEU A 144 -17.01 5.42 2.68
CA LEU A 144 -17.53 4.21 2.03
C LEU A 144 -19.03 4.33 1.73
N ASP A 145 -19.81 4.90 2.65
CA ASP A 145 -21.26 5.07 2.51
C ASP A 145 -21.64 6.23 1.57
N ASN A 146 -20.79 7.25 1.45
CA ASN A 146 -21.06 8.50 0.72
C ASN A 146 -19.86 8.92 -0.16
N PRO A 147 -19.45 8.10 -1.14
CA PRO A 147 -18.21 8.33 -1.89
C PRO A 147 -18.24 9.63 -2.71
N ASP A 148 -19.37 9.98 -3.32
CA ASP A 148 -19.50 11.22 -4.11
C ASP A 148 -19.31 12.46 -3.25
N GLU A 149 -19.95 12.49 -2.07
CA GLU A 149 -19.82 13.61 -1.14
C GLU A 149 -18.41 13.67 -0.55
N ALA A 150 -17.83 12.53 -0.18
CA ALA A 150 -16.47 12.47 0.35
C ALA A 150 -15.43 12.97 -0.67
N PHE A 151 -15.57 12.61 -1.94
CA PHE A 151 -14.72 13.13 -3.01
C PHE A 151 -14.89 14.65 -3.18
N ALA A 152 -16.13 15.14 -3.18
CA ALA A 152 -16.40 16.58 -3.24
C ALA A 152 -15.82 17.36 -2.05
N ILE A 153 -15.86 16.79 -0.84
CA ILE A 153 -15.19 17.35 0.35
C ILE A 153 -13.68 17.37 0.15
N ALA A 154 -13.08 16.28 -0.35
CA ALA A 154 -11.64 16.22 -0.58
C ALA A 154 -11.16 17.30 -1.56
N LEU A 155 -11.91 17.59 -2.62
CA LEU A 155 -11.60 18.65 -3.60
C LEU A 155 -11.57 20.05 -2.99
N GLN A 156 -12.24 20.29 -1.85
CA GLN A 156 -12.14 21.59 -1.16
C GLN A 156 -10.78 21.81 -0.50
N PHE A 157 -10.08 20.72 -0.17
CA PHE A 157 -8.74 20.74 0.45
C PHE A 157 -7.62 20.48 -0.54
N VAL A 158 -7.91 19.76 -1.63
CA VAL A 158 -6.97 19.41 -2.71
C VAL A 158 -7.59 19.81 -4.05
N PRO A 159 -7.71 21.13 -4.33
CA PRO A 159 -8.38 21.62 -5.54
C PRO A 159 -7.68 21.17 -6.85
N GLU A 160 -6.37 20.91 -6.80
CA GLU A 160 -5.59 20.38 -7.93
C GLU A 160 -6.00 18.96 -8.35
N ALA A 161 -6.72 18.23 -7.49
CA ALA A 161 -7.27 16.92 -7.83
C ALA A 161 -8.52 17.00 -8.73
N GLY A 162 -9.12 18.19 -8.86
CA GLY A 162 -10.27 18.44 -9.73
C GLY A 162 -9.86 18.90 -11.13
N GLY A 163 -10.83 19.45 -11.89
CA GLY A 163 -10.59 19.98 -13.23
C GLY A 163 -10.16 18.89 -14.21
N GLU A 164 -9.04 19.09 -14.91
CA GLU A 164 -8.52 18.11 -15.88
C GLU A 164 -8.10 16.79 -15.22
N ASN A 165 -7.76 16.80 -13.93
CA ASN A 165 -7.35 15.61 -13.18
C ASN A 165 -8.52 14.86 -12.53
N GLU A 166 -9.74 15.44 -12.55
CA GLU A 166 -10.86 14.94 -11.76
C GLU A 166 -11.23 13.50 -12.09
N ALA A 167 -11.30 13.16 -13.38
CA ALA A 167 -11.63 11.82 -13.83
C ALA A 167 -10.60 10.77 -13.35
N ALA A 168 -9.31 11.09 -13.47
CA ALA A 168 -8.23 10.22 -13.04
C ALA A 168 -8.23 10.03 -11.52
N ASN A 169 -8.32 11.12 -10.75
CA ASN A 169 -8.35 11.07 -9.29
C ASN A 169 -9.62 10.41 -8.76
N ARG A 170 -10.75 10.58 -9.46
CA ARG A 170 -12.00 9.89 -9.14
C ARG A 170 -11.85 8.38 -9.31
N ALA A 171 -11.24 7.92 -10.40
CA ALA A 171 -10.98 6.50 -10.62
C ALA A 171 -10.05 5.91 -9.55
N VAL A 172 -8.97 6.62 -9.18
CA VAL A 172 -8.06 6.23 -8.09
C VAL A 172 -8.81 6.18 -6.75
N PHE A 173 -9.63 7.19 -6.46
CA PHE A 173 -10.44 7.23 -5.24
C PHE A 173 -11.41 6.06 -5.15
N GLU A 174 -12.11 5.73 -6.23
CA GLU A 174 -13.00 4.56 -6.28
C GLU A 174 -12.24 3.25 -6.03
N ALA A 175 -11.05 3.10 -6.60
CA ALA A 175 -10.19 1.95 -6.35
C ALA A 175 -9.75 1.87 -4.88
N VAL A 176 -9.43 3.00 -4.25
CA VAL A 176 -9.08 3.08 -2.81
C VAL A 176 -10.19 2.55 -1.91
N LEU A 177 -11.47 2.78 -2.24
CA LEU A 177 -12.60 2.30 -1.43
C LEU A 177 -12.56 0.78 -1.22
N THR A 178 -12.08 0.03 -2.22
CA THR A 178 -11.92 -1.43 -2.10
C THR A 178 -10.86 -1.84 -1.07
N TYR A 179 -9.83 -1.01 -0.88
CA TYR A 179 -8.80 -1.23 0.14
C TYR A 179 -9.24 -0.76 1.53
N TRP A 180 -10.27 0.08 1.63
CA TRP A 180 -10.81 0.52 2.92
C TRP A 180 -11.95 -0.36 3.42
N THR A 181 -12.51 -1.21 2.56
CA THR A 181 -13.62 -2.10 2.88
C THR A 181 -13.11 -3.36 3.58
N PRO A 182 -13.46 -3.61 4.86
CA PRO A 182 -13.04 -4.82 5.57
C PRO A 182 -13.70 -6.08 5.00
N ALA A 183 -13.00 -7.21 5.06
CA ALA A 183 -13.62 -8.49 4.73
C ALA A 183 -14.71 -8.84 5.76
N GLY A 184 -15.70 -9.62 5.33
CA GLY A 184 -16.81 -10.02 6.21
C GLY A 184 -16.30 -10.66 7.51
N GLY A 185 -16.74 -10.13 8.66
CA GLY A 185 -16.37 -10.63 9.98
C GLY A 185 -15.09 -10.03 10.58
N GLN A 186 -14.37 -9.17 9.85
CA GLN A 186 -13.23 -8.42 10.41
C GLN A 186 -13.70 -7.15 11.14
N GLN A 187 -13.09 -6.87 12.30
CA GLN A 187 -13.29 -5.61 13.01
C GLN A 187 -12.56 -4.49 12.26
N PRO A 188 -13.25 -3.41 11.82
CA PRO A 188 -12.59 -2.26 11.20
C PRO A 188 -11.54 -1.68 12.17
N GLY A 189 -10.37 -1.31 11.65
CA GLY A 189 -9.28 -0.81 12.50
C GLY A 189 -8.35 -1.88 13.05
N ALA A 190 -8.76 -3.14 13.10
CA ALA A 190 -7.94 -4.19 13.68
C ALA A 190 -6.75 -4.56 12.79
N THR A 191 -5.64 -4.88 13.44
CA THR A 191 -4.48 -5.53 12.84
C THR A 191 -4.15 -6.80 13.60
N ASP A 192 -3.47 -7.74 12.94
CA ASP A 192 -3.22 -9.08 13.44
C ASP A 192 -1.77 -9.28 13.86
N LEU A 193 -1.56 -9.92 15.02
CA LEU A 193 -0.22 -10.15 15.59
C LEU A 193 0.67 -10.98 14.66
N ALA A 194 0.12 -11.96 13.93
CA ALA A 194 0.90 -12.79 13.03
C ALA A 194 1.45 -11.97 11.85
N ALA A 195 0.67 -11.01 11.33
CA ALA A 195 1.16 -10.10 10.27
C ALA A 195 2.36 -9.27 10.76
N TRP A 196 2.33 -8.77 12.00
CA TRP A 196 3.46 -8.03 12.58
C TRP A 196 4.69 -8.92 12.81
N HIS A 197 4.52 -10.14 13.30
CA HIS A 197 5.62 -11.11 13.44
C HIS A 197 6.24 -11.45 12.08
N SER A 198 5.43 -11.85 11.10
CA SER A 198 5.91 -12.17 9.74
C SER A 198 6.60 -10.98 9.07
N SER A 199 6.08 -9.77 9.26
CA SER A 199 6.72 -8.55 8.76
C SER A 199 8.05 -8.28 9.44
N ALA A 200 8.18 -8.46 10.76
CA ALA A 200 9.44 -8.22 11.47
C ALA A 200 10.53 -9.20 11.03
N GLU A 201 10.20 -10.49 10.92
CA GLU A 201 11.10 -11.52 10.40
C GLU A 201 11.52 -11.24 8.96
N PHE A 202 10.56 -10.86 8.11
CA PHE A 202 10.84 -10.46 6.74
C PHE A 202 11.84 -9.30 6.69
N MET A 203 11.57 -8.21 7.41
CA MET A 203 12.44 -7.04 7.47
C MET A 203 13.87 -7.41 7.90
N GLN A 204 14.03 -8.38 8.81
CA GLN A 204 15.34 -8.89 9.20
C GLN A 204 15.99 -9.74 8.10
N ARG A 205 15.26 -10.66 7.46
CA ARG A 205 15.78 -11.46 6.33
C ARG A 205 16.27 -10.59 5.18
N ILE A 206 15.55 -9.50 4.91
CA ILE A 206 15.96 -8.52 3.91
C ILE A 206 16.99 -7.51 4.43
N GLY A 207 17.45 -7.62 5.68
CA GLY A 207 18.53 -6.79 6.21
C GLY A 207 18.16 -5.31 6.40
N LEU A 208 16.86 -5.00 6.51
CA LEU A 208 16.39 -3.64 6.85
C LEU A 208 16.38 -3.39 8.36
N VAL A 209 16.33 -4.45 9.18
CA VAL A 209 16.47 -4.36 10.63
C VAL A 209 17.48 -5.38 11.14
N ASP A 210 18.38 -4.94 12.02
CA ASP A 210 19.38 -5.82 12.64
C ASP A 210 18.81 -6.58 13.83
N THR A 211 17.91 -5.95 14.58
CA THR A 211 17.33 -6.47 15.83
C THR A 211 15.81 -6.58 15.70
N LEU A 212 15.28 -7.77 16.00
CA LEU A 212 13.84 -7.97 16.10
C LEU A 212 13.31 -7.34 17.38
N VAL A 213 12.29 -6.51 17.23
CA VAL A 213 11.45 -6.02 18.33
C VAL A 213 10.26 -6.98 18.45
N PRO A 214 9.83 -7.36 19.67
CA PRO A 214 8.63 -8.17 19.84
C PRO A 214 7.43 -7.52 19.14
N ALA A 215 6.71 -8.29 18.32
CA ALA A 215 5.62 -7.75 17.50
C ALA A 215 4.51 -7.11 18.34
N GLU A 216 4.30 -7.62 19.55
CA GLU A 216 3.35 -7.10 20.54
C GLU A 216 3.70 -5.67 20.99
N GLU A 217 4.94 -5.23 20.83
CA GLU A 217 5.36 -3.86 21.14
C GLU A 217 5.09 -2.89 19.99
N LEU A 218 5.00 -3.40 18.76
CA LEU A 218 4.89 -2.61 17.52
C LEU A 218 3.48 -2.04 17.31
N PHE A 219 2.44 -2.72 17.80
CA PHE A 219 1.05 -2.30 17.67
C PHE A 219 0.22 -2.53 18.94
N THR A 220 -0.98 -1.95 18.99
CA THR A 220 -2.04 -2.32 19.93
C THR A 220 -3.41 -2.11 19.29
N ASN A 221 -4.36 -2.97 19.63
CA ASN A 221 -5.78 -2.84 19.26
C ASN A 221 -6.62 -2.25 20.40
N ASP A 222 -6.03 -1.85 21.54
CA ASP A 222 -6.75 -1.40 22.75
C ASP A 222 -7.57 -0.11 22.56
N PHE A 223 -7.30 0.65 21.48
CA PHE A 223 -7.99 1.89 21.16
C PHE A 223 -9.16 1.72 20.19
N LEU A 224 -9.40 0.51 19.69
CA LEU A 224 -10.52 0.19 18.83
C LEU A 224 -11.85 0.17 19.63
N PRO A 225 -12.99 0.51 19.01
CA PRO A 225 -14.30 0.50 19.65
C PRO A 225 -14.85 -0.91 19.91
#